data_AF-A0A0J9F434-F1
#
_entry.id   AF-A0A0J9F434-F1
#
_cell.length_a   1.000
_cell.length_b   1.000
_cell.length_c   1.000
_cell.angle_alpha   90.00
_cell.angle_beta   90.00
_cell.angle_gamma   90.00
#
_symmetry.space_group_name_H-M   'P 1'
#
loop_
_entity.id
_entity.type
_entity.pdbx_description
1 polymer ?
#
loop_
_entity_poly.entity_id
_entity_poly.type
_entity_poly.pdbx_seq_one_letter_code
_entity_poly.pdbx_strand_id
1 'polypeptide(L)' 'MSKKHLTYDDRLAIQAGLQKGLKVAQIAKNIGKDRATIGREIKAHRSIGIQHSNGQQL' A
#
# COMPACT_ATOMS: atom_id res chain seq x y z
N MET A 1 -2.48 -3.24 -23.06
CA MET A 1 -2.58 -2.80 -21.65
C MET A 1 -1.68 -3.69 -20.80
N SER A 2 -0.42 -3.32 -20.58
CA SER A 2 0.50 -4.22 -19.85
C SER A 2 0.11 -4.26 -18.38
N LYS A 3 -0.06 -5.47 -17.84
CA LYS A 3 -0.30 -5.72 -16.43
C LYS A 3 0.96 -5.32 -15.65
N LYS A 4 1.08 -4.04 -15.29
CA LYS A 4 2.21 -3.50 -14.51
C LYS A 4 2.02 -3.84 -13.04
N HIS A 5 2.24 -5.11 -12.71
CA HIS A 5 2.37 -5.57 -11.34
C HIS A 5 3.43 -4.74 -10.60
N LEU A 6 3.29 -4.63 -9.28
CA LEU A 6 4.37 -4.09 -8.44
C LEU A 6 5.55 -5.05 -8.50
N THR A 7 6.74 -4.52 -8.78
CA THR A 7 7.98 -5.27 -8.58
C THR A 7 8.34 -5.30 -7.09
N TYR A 8 9.33 -6.11 -6.72
CA TYR A 8 9.88 -6.08 -5.38
C TYR A 8 10.46 -4.70 -5.01
N ASP A 9 11.17 -4.07 -5.95
CA ASP A 9 11.72 -2.73 -5.75
C ASP A 9 10.63 -1.67 -5.55
N ASP A 10 9.51 -1.77 -6.29
CA ASP A 10 8.36 -0.89 -6.09
C ASP A 10 7.82 -1.01 -4.66
N ARG A 11 7.74 -2.23 -4.12
CA ARG A 11 7.30 -2.50 -2.74
C ARG A 11 8.26 -1.88 -1.72
N LEU A 12 9.56 -2.04 -1.94
CA LEU A 12 10.58 -1.46 -1.08
C LEU A 12 10.52 0.08 -1.08
N ALA A 13 10.33 0.68 -2.25
CA ALA A 13 10.15 2.13 -2.40
C ALA A 13 8.87 2.63 -1.71
N ILE A 14 7.77 1.88 -1.79
CA ILE A 14 6.53 2.20 -1.07
C ILE A 14 6.75 2.15 0.44
N GLN A 15 7.38 1.09 0.95
CA GLN A 15 7.69 0.95 2.37
C GLN A 15 8.58 2.10 2.86
N ALA A 16 9.67 2.40 2.14
CA ALA A 16 10.57 3.49 2.48
C ALA A 16 9.88 4.86 2.43
N GLY A 17 8.98 5.07 1.45
CA GLY A 17 8.19 6.29 1.34
C GLY A 17 7.22 6.48 2.50
N LEU A 18 6.55 5.41 2.93
CA LEU A 18 5.66 5.42 4.09
C LEU A 18 6.43 5.68 5.39
N GLN A 19 7.59 5.04 5.59
CA GLN A 19 8.46 5.29 6.75
C GLN A 19 8.93 6.75 6.83
N LYS A 20 9.13 7.41 5.68
CA LYS A 20 9.47 8.83 5.60
C LYS A 20 8.26 9.78 5.75
N GLY A 21 7.05 9.25 5.95
CA GLY A 21 5.83 10.05 6.04
C GLY A 21 5.36 10.65 4.72
N LEU A 22 5.82 10.14 3.57
CA LEU A 22 5.39 10.63 2.26
C LEU A 22 3.94 10.26 1.97
N LYS A 23 3.22 11.14 1.26
CA LYS A 23 1.87 10.85 0.78
C LYS A 23 1.93 9.79 -0.32
N VAL A 24 0.93 8.92 -0.37
CA VAL A 24 0.77 7.88 -1.42
C VAL A 24 0.88 8.45 -2.83
N ALA A 25 0.38 9.67 -3.06
CA ALA A 25 0.48 10.35 -4.34
C ALA A 25 1.92 10.73 -4.73
N GLN A 26 2.77 11.07 -3.76
CA GLN A 26 4.19 11.36 -4.00
C GLN A 26 4.95 10.06 -4.28
N ILE A 27 4.68 9.02 -3.50
CA ILE A 27 5.28 7.69 -3.73
C ILE A 27 4.93 7.18 -5.13
N ALA A 28 3.66 7.30 -5.54
CA ALA A 28 3.16 6.98 -6.88
C ALA A 28 3.93 7.68 -8.00
N LYS A 29 4.15 8.98 -7.85
CA LYS A 29 4.95 9.77 -8.81
C LYS A 29 6.39 9.29 -8.86
N ASN A 30 7.00 9.00 -7.72
CA ASN A 30 8.41 8.59 -7.63
C ASN A 30 8.68 7.23 -8.31
N ILE A 31 7.75 6.28 -8.20
CA ILE A 31 7.92 4.94 -8.78
C ILE A 31 7.20 4.77 -10.15
N GLY A 32 6.51 5.81 -10.62
CA GLY A 32 5.77 5.76 -11.89
C GLY A 32 4.60 4.77 -11.90
N LYS A 33 3.96 4.55 -10.74
CA LYS A 33 2.80 3.65 -10.60
C LYS A 33 1.54 4.40 -10.26
N ASP A 34 0.41 3.82 -10.62
CA ASP A 34 -0.89 4.37 -10.29
C ASP A 34 -1.18 4.32 -8.78
N ARG A 35 -1.82 5.36 -8.26
CA ARG A 35 -2.18 5.49 -6.84
C ARG A 35 -3.07 4.36 -6.36
N ALA A 36 -3.99 3.85 -7.17
CA ALA A 36 -4.87 2.76 -6.77
C ALA A 36 -4.11 1.44 -6.65
N THR A 37 -3.09 1.23 -7.48
CA THR A 37 -2.22 0.05 -7.38
C THR A 37 -1.42 0.06 -6.08
N ILE A 38 -0.80 1.20 -5.74
CA ILE A 38 -0.13 1.36 -4.45
C ILE A 38 -1.11 1.24 -3.29
N GLY A 39 -2.30 1.84 -3.40
CA GLY A 39 -3.33 1.75 -2.35
C GLY A 39 -3.75 0.31 -2.04
N ARG A 40 -3.89 -0.55 -3.06
CA ARG A 40 -4.15 -1.98 -2.86
C ARG A 40 -3.00 -2.70 -2.17
N GLU A 41 -1.76 -2.42 -2.57
CA GLU A 41 -0.57 -2.98 -1.92
C GLU A 41 -0.53 -2.58 -0.43
N ILE A 42 -0.66 -1.30 -0.14
CA ILE A 42 -0.68 -0.80 1.25
C ILE A 42 -1.81 -1.46 2.03
N LYS A 43 -3.02 -1.57 1.45
CA LYS A 43 -4.14 -2.22 2.14
C LYS A 43 -3.88 -3.71 2.40
N ALA A 44 -3.26 -4.42 1.46
CA ALA A 44 -2.96 -5.85 1.58
C ALA A 44 -1.84 -6.12 2.61
N HIS A 45 -0.88 -5.21 2.73
CA HIS A 45 0.29 -5.35 3.60
C HIS A 45 0.23 -4.53 4.88
N ARG A 46 -0.83 -3.73 5.09
CA ARG A 46 -1.10 -3.07 6.37
C ARG A 46 -1.44 -4.17 7.36
N SER A 47 -0.45 -4.57 8.16
CA SER A 47 -0.61 -5.46 9.29
C SER A 47 -1.82 -4.98 10.09
N ILE A 48 -2.84 -5.82 10.19
CA ILE A 48 -4.04 -5.56 10.98
C ILE A 48 -3.58 -5.50 12.44
N GLY A 49 -3.19 -4.31 12.90
CA GLY A 49 -3.34 -3.93 14.29
C GLY A 49 -4.82 -3.63 14.52
N ILE A 50 -5.60 -4.69 14.73
CA ILE A 50 -6.97 -4.68 15.28
C ILE A 50 -7.99 -3.84 14.49
N GLN A 51 -8.87 -4.51 13.71
CA GLN A 51 -10.34 -4.29 13.71
C GLN A 51 -11.03 -5.53 13.09
N HIS A 52 -11.04 -6.62 13.83
CA HIS A 52 -12.18 -7.55 13.87
C HIS A 52 -12.81 -7.33 15.25
N SER A 53 -13.64 -6.30 15.41
CA SER A 53 -14.67 -6.32 16.46
C SER A 53 -15.70 -7.35 16.00
N ASN A 54 -15.47 -8.60 16.40
CA ASN A 54 -16.46 -9.66 16.27
C ASN A 54 -17.72 -9.20 17.02
N GLY A 55 -18.78 -8.89 16.27
CA GLY A 55 -20.13 -8.89 16.82
C GLY A 55 -20.48 -10.34 17.18
N GLN A 56 -20.10 -10.76 18.39
CA GLN A 56 -20.75 -11.87 19.06
C GLN A 56 -21.87 -11.28 19.90
N GLN A 57 -23.06 -11.48 19.34
CA GLN A 57 -24.37 -11.38 19.97
C GLN A 57 -24.36 -12.23 21.25
N LEU A 58 -24.62 -11.58 22.40
CA LEU A 58 -25.16 -12.20 23.61
C LEU A 58 -26.64 -11.86 23.67
#